data_AF-U6L9F6-F1
#
_entry.id   AF-U6L9F6-F1
#
_cell.length_a   1.000
_cell.length_b   1.000
_cell.length_c   1.000
_cell.angle_alpha   90.00
_cell.angle_beta   90.00
_cell.angle_gamma   90.00
#
_symmetry.space_group_name_H-M   'P 1'
#
loop_
_entity.id
_entity.type
_entity.pdbx_description
1 polymer ?
#
loop_
_entity_poly.entity_id
_entity_poly.type
_entity_poly.pdbx_seq_one_letter_code
_entity_poly.pdbx_strand_id
1 'polypeptide(L)'
;MESALRAVCRGCAIGKILIQRDEKTSEPVLYYAKLPADVHRRSVLLMDPMCATGGSVCRAVSVLKSCGVEEEKIVFATLMAAPPGLHKVLQQHPNIRIVCAS
;
A
#
# COMPACT_ATOMS: atom_id res chain seq x y z
N MET A 1 1.34 -6.48 -11.44
CA MET A 1 2.51 -6.26 -10.55
C MET A 1 2.93 -7.54 -9.82
N GLU A 2 2.00 -8.30 -9.22
CA GLU A 2 2.31 -9.56 -8.53
C GLU A 2 3.15 -10.54 -9.37
N SER A 3 2.76 -10.81 -10.62
CA SER A 3 3.49 -11.74 -11.49
C SER A 3 4.94 -11.32 -11.73
N ALA A 4 5.19 -10.02 -11.91
CA ALA A 4 6.54 -9.47 -12.08
C ALA A 4 7.38 -9.62 -10.80
N LEU A 5 6.78 -9.37 -9.63
CA LEU A 5 7.46 -9.57 -8.35
C LEU A 5 7.84 -11.05 -8.15
N ARG A 6 6.94 -11.98 -8.47
CA ARG A 6 7.21 -13.42 -8.36
C ARG A 6 8.30 -13.91 -9.32
N ALA A 7 8.47 -13.26 -10.47
CA ALA A 7 9.51 -13.60 -11.44
C ALA A 7 10.92 -13.31 -10.89
N VAL A 8 11.08 -12.26 -10.09
CA VAL A 8 12.38 -11.85 -9.50
C VAL A 8 12.58 -12.35 -8.07
N CYS A 9 11.50 -12.45 -7.27
CA CYS A 9 11.53 -12.90 -5.89
C CYS A 9 10.70 -14.18 -5.72
N ARG A 10 11.35 -15.32 -5.92
CA ARG A 10 10.72 -16.64 -5.81
C ARG A 10 10.31 -16.90 -4.35
N GLY A 11 9.08 -17.35 -4.12
CA GLY A 11 8.57 -17.69 -2.78
C GLY A 11 8.19 -16.50 -1.90
N CYS A 12 8.11 -15.28 -2.44
CA CYS A 12 7.59 -14.15 -1.68
C CYS A 12 6.14 -14.40 -1.24
N ALA A 13 5.85 -14.10 0.04
CA ALA A 13 4.50 -14.20 0.57
C ALA A 13 3.65 -13.04 0.03
N ILE A 14 2.44 -13.35 -0.44
CA ILE A 14 1.54 -12.37 -1.03
C ILE A 14 0.37 -12.11 -0.08
N GLY A 15 0.21 -10.84 0.30
CA GLY A 15 -0.99 -10.32 0.92
C GLY A 15 -1.88 -9.61 -0.12
N LYS A 16 -3.20 -9.61 0.11
CA LYS A 16 -4.16 -8.87 -0.72
C LYS A 16 -5.03 -7.98 0.17
N ILE A 17 -5.16 -6.73 -0.24
CA ILE A 17 -6.06 -5.75 0.39
C ILE A 17 -6.97 -5.22 -0.71
N LEU A 18 -8.29 -5.29 -0.50
CA LEU A 18 -9.29 -4.70 -1.36
C LEU A 18 -9.86 -3.47 -0.67
N ILE A 19 -9.63 -2.31 -1.29
CA ILE A 19 -10.17 -1.03 -0.86
C ILE A 19 -11.00 -0.48 -1.99
N GLN A 20 -12.24 -0.10 -1.70
CA GLN A 20 -13.15 0.50 -2.65
C GLN A 20 -13.76 1.75 -2.00
N ARG A 21 -14.13 2.72 -2.82
CA ARG A 21 -14.74 3.95 -2.33
C ARG A 21 -16.22 3.71 -2.07
N ASP A 22 -16.70 4.21 -0.95
CA ASP A 22 -18.13 4.31 -0.71
C ASP A 22 -18.75 5.25 -1.75
N GLU A 23 -19.87 4.85 -2.35
CA GLU A 23 -20.51 5.60 -3.44
C GLU A 23 -21.12 6.93 -2.98
N LYS A 24 -21.47 7.05 -1.69
CA LYS A 24 -22.10 8.25 -1.12
C LYS A 24 -21.07 9.20 -0.54
N THR A 25 -20.09 8.68 0.20
CA THR A 25 -19.09 9.51 0.90
C THR A 25 -17.78 9.69 0.12
N SER A 26 -17.55 8.87 -0.92
CA SER A 26 -16.27 8.80 -1.66
C SER A 26 -15.05 8.40 -0.80
N GLU A 27 -15.29 7.96 0.44
CA GLU A 27 -14.23 7.57 1.37
C GLU A 27 -13.72 6.15 1.07
N PRO A 28 -12.40 5.90 1.24
CA PRO A 28 -11.81 4.59 1.02
C PRO A 28 -12.19 3.61 2.16
N VAL A 29 -13.01 2.61 1.83
CA VAL A 29 -13.47 1.57 2.76
C VAL A 29 -12.70 0.27 2.51
N LEU A 30 -12.32 -0.41 3.59
CA LEU A 30 -11.70 -1.73 3.53
C LEU A 30 -12.78 -2.80 3.36
N TYR A 31 -12.74 -3.55 2.26
CA TYR A 31 -13.68 -4.65 2.01
C TYR A 31 -13.07 -6.02 2.30
N TYR A 32 -11.77 -6.17 2.08
CA TYR A 32 -11.09 -7.45 2.28
C TYR A 32 -9.62 -7.22 2.61
N ALA A 33 -9.10 -7.98 3.58
CA ALA A 33 -7.68 -8.07 3.84
C ALA A 33 -7.31 -9.52 4.15
N LYS A 34 -6.38 -10.07 3.37
CA LYS A 34 -5.75 -11.36 3.66
C LYS A 34 -4.25 -11.18 3.58
N LEU A 35 -3.61 -11.12 4.73
CA LEU A 35 -2.19 -10.90 4.89
C LEU A 35 -1.53 -12.17 5.47
N PRO A 36 -0.22 -12.40 5.24
CA PRO A 36 0.53 -13.42 5.97
C PRO A 36 0.39 -13.23 7.49
N ALA A 37 0.26 -14.32 8.25
CA ALA A 37 0.03 -14.24 9.71
C ALA A 37 1.16 -13.53 10.47
N ASP A 38 2.38 -13.58 9.93
CA ASP A 38 3.59 -12.98 10.50
C ASP A 38 3.97 -11.65 9.83
N VAL A 39 3.02 -10.97 9.15
CA VAL A 39 3.27 -9.72 8.42
C VAL A 39 3.95 -8.63 9.27
N HIS A 40 3.62 -8.55 10.57
CA HIS A 40 4.21 -7.59 11.52
C HIS A 40 5.74 -7.70 11.65
N ARG A 41 6.34 -8.85 11.32
CA ARG A 41 7.79 -9.09 11.41
C ARG A 41 8.51 -8.86 10.07
N ARG A 42 7.77 -8.52 9.01
CA ARG A 42 8.27 -8.48 7.63
C ARG A 42 8.39 -7.06 7.10
N SER A 43 9.26 -6.87 6.12
CA SER A 43 9.19 -5.71 5.23
C SER A 43 8.12 -5.92 4.18
N VAL A 44 7.33 -4.87 3.91
CA VAL A 44 6.16 -4.94 3.03
C VAL A 44 6.38 -4.08 1.80
N LEU A 45 6.29 -4.69 0.62
CA LEU A 45 6.20 -3.98 -0.64
C LEU A 45 4.72 -3.79 -1.00
N LEU A 46 4.19 -2.60 -0.70
CA LEU A 46 2.83 -2.22 -1.04
C LEU A 46 2.79 -1.79 -2.52
N MET A 47 1.96 -2.42 -3.33
CA MET A 47 1.91 -2.20 -4.78
C MET A 47 0.53 -1.70 -5.22
N ASP A 48 0.49 -0.54 -5.88
CA ASP A 48 -0.70 0.01 -6.54
C ASP A 48 -0.24 0.70 -7.85
N PRO A 49 -0.77 0.35 -9.03
CA PRO A 49 -0.34 0.97 -10.29
C PRO A 49 -0.48 2.49 -10.36
N MET A 50 -1.44 3.08 -9.63
CA MET A 50 -1.72 4.51 -9.75
C MET A 50 -2.01 5.16 -8.40
N CYS A 51 -1.24 6.19 -8.04
CA CYS A 51 -1.50 7.04 -6.90
C CYS A 51 -2.07 8.41 -7.34
N ALA A 52 -3.40 8.50 -7.47
CA ALA A 52 -4.05 9.76 -7.83
C ALA A 52 -4.23 10.71 -6.62
N THR A 53 -5.13 10.37 -5.69
CA THR A 53 -5.43 11.22 -4.51
C THR A 53 -4.81 10.70 -3.22
N GLY A 54 -4.06 9.60 -3.27
CA GLY A 54 -3.44 8.95 -2.11
C GLY A 54 -4.39 8.23 -1.15
N GLY A 55 -5.71 8.39 -1.28
CA GLY A 55 -6.69 7.87 -0.32
C GLY A 55 -6.63 6.35 -0.10
N SER A 56 -6.58 5.56 -1.18
CA SER A 56 -6.52 4.10 -1.11
C SER A 56 -5.21 3.62 -0.47
N VAL A 57 -4.08 4.20 -0.87
CA VAL A 57 -2.76 3.88 -0.33
C VAL A 57 -2.69 4.24 1.15
N CYS A 58 -3.12 5.43 1.55
CA CYS A 58 -3.19 5.82 2.95
C CYS A 58 -4.02 4.84 3.79
N ARG A 59 -5.17 4.40 3.28
CA ARG A 59 -6.00 3.40 3.96
C ARG A 59 -5.30 2.04 4.05
N ALA A 60 -4.61 1.60 2.99
CA ALA A 60 -3.84 0.36 2.99
C ALA A 60 -2.69 0.40 4.01
N VAL A 61 -1.96 1.51 4.08
CA VAL A 61 -0.88 1.71 5.07
C VAL A 61 -1.44 1.68 6.49
N SER A 62 -2.57 2.33 6.74
CA SER A 62 -3.24 2.27 8.05
C SER A 62 -3.64 0.85 8.44
N VAL A 63 -4.10 0.03 7.49
CA VAL A 63 -4.40 -1.39 7.73
C VAL A 63 -3.12 -2.15 8.10
N LEU A 64 -2.02 -1.97 7.35
CA LEU A 64 -0.74 -2.61 7.67
C LEU A 64 -0.23 -2.23 9.06
N LYS A 65 -0.30 -0.94 9.42
CA LYS A 65 0.06 -0.44 10.76
C LYS A 65 -0.84 -1.05 11.85
N SER A 66 -2.14 -1.20 11.59
CA SER A 66 -3.06 -1.87 12.52
C SER A 66 -2.74 -3.36 12.72
N CYS A 67 -2.09 -3.99 11.74
CA CYS A 67 -1.57 -5.35 11.83
C CYS A 67 -0.16 -5.42 12.46
N GLY A 68 0.38 -4.31 12.98
CA GLY A 68 1.69 -4.26 13.66
C GLY A 68 2.89 -4.06 12.73
N VAL A 69 2.69 -3.72 11.46
CA VAL A 69 3.80 -3.40 10.55
C VAL A 69 4.32 -2.00 10.86
N GLU A 70 5.62 -1.89 11.12
CA GLU A 70 6.29 -0.60 11.31
C GLU A 70 6.31 0.20 10.00
N GLU A 71 6.03 1.50 10.09
CA GLU A 71 5.88 2.36 8.91
C GLU A 71 7.13 2.40 8.01
N GLU A 72 8.32 2.44 8.62
CA GLU A 72 9.63 2.40 7.96
C GLU A 72 9.90 1.11 7.16
N LYS A 73 9.19 0.02 7.51
CA LYS A 73 9.25 -1.28 6.83
C LYS A 73 8.29 -1.37 5.65
N ILE A 74 7.49 -0.33 5.40
CA ILE A 74 6.58 -0.26 4.26
C ILE A 74 7.24 0.52 3.12
N VAL A 75 7.37 -0.13 1.97
CA VAL A 75 7.80 0.48 0.70
C VAL A 75 6.59 0.50 -0.23
N PHE A 76 6.12 1.69 -0.57
CA PHE A 76 5.05 1.88 -1.56
C PHE A 76 5.65 1.99 -2.96
N ALA A 77 5.35 1.02 -3.83
CA ALA A 77 5.78 0.98 -5.22
C ALA A 77 4.60 1.26 -6.17
N THR A 78 4.76 2.25 -7.04
CA THR A 78 3.72 2.68 -7.98
C THR A 78 4.32 3.07 -9.34
N LEU A 79 3.51 2.99 -10.41
CA LEU A 79 3.97 3.32 -11.76
C LEU A 79 3.71 4.78 -12.10
N MET A 80 2.56 5.31 -11.66
CA MET A 80 2.17 6.68 -11.90
C MET A 80 1.65 7.31 -10.61
N ALA A 81 2.15 8.49 -10.26
CA ALA A 81 1.63 9.22 -9.13
C ALA A 81 1.39 10.70 -9.45
N ALA A 82 0.29 11.24 -8.95
CA ALA A 82 0.06 12.67 -8.94
C ALA A 82 0.75 13.29 -7.71
N PRO A 83 1.43 14.44 -7.84
CA PRO A 83 2.08 15.11 -6.71
C PRO A 83 1.16 15.33 -5.48
N PRO A 84 -0.13 15.73 -5.63
CA PRO A 84 -1.04 15.85 -4.48
C PRO A 84 -1.26 14.52 -3.75
N GLY A 85 -1.30 13.40 -4.47
CA GLY A 85 -1.43 12.07 -3.89
C GLY A 85 -0.20 11.68 -3.06
N LEU A 86 1.00 11.94 -3.58
CA LEU A 86 2.25 11.69 -2.86
C LEU A 86 2.39 12.56 -1.61
N HIS A 87 2.06 13.86 -1.71
CA HIS A 87 2.07 14.76 -0.56
C HIS A 87 1.14 14.27 0.55
N LYS A 88 -0.08 13.82 0.20
CA LYS A 88 -1.01 13.29 1.19
C LYS A 88 -0.46 12.04 1.89
N VAL A 89 0.16 11.13 1.12
CA VAL A 89 0.76 9.91 1.67
C VAL A 89 1.90 10.26 2.64
N LEU A 90 2.81 11.14 2.24
CA LEU A 90 3.96 11.55 3.06
C LEU A 90 3.54 12.39 4.28
N GLN A 91 2.47 13.17 4.19
CA GLN A 91 1.92 13.90 5.34
C GLN A 91 1.32 12.97 6.39
N GLN A 92 0.65 11.89 5.97
CA GLN A 92 0.01 10.95 6.88
C GLN A 92 0.94 9.85 7.40
N HIS A 93 1.95 9.48 6.60
CA HIS A 93 2.89 8.39 6.88
C HIS A 93 4.31 8.85 6.53
N PRO A 94 4.93 9.75 7.33
CA PRO A 94 6.19 10.42 6.98
C PRO A 94 7.40 9.48 6.87
N ASN A 95 7.36 8.31 7.49
CA ASN A 95 8.45 7.33 7.47
C ASN A 95 8.30 6.28 6.35
N ILE A 96 7.24 6.36 5.53
CA ILE A 96 7.06 5.44 4.40
C ILE A 96 8.09 5.73 3.31
N ARG A 97 8.61 4.69 2.67
CA ARG A 97 9.43 4.84 1.46
C ARG A 97 8.56 4.71 0.22
N ILE A 98 8.74 5.60 -0.75
CA ILE A 98 7.98 5.59 -2.01
C ILE A 98 8.94 5.38 -3.18
N VAL A 99 8.62 4.43 -4.06
CA VAL A 99 9.27 4.20 -5.34
C VAL A 99 8.24 4.45 -6.44
N CYS A 100 8.45 5.49 -7.24
CA CYS A 100 7.57 5.87 -8.33
C CYS A 100 8.32 5.87 -9.65
N ALA A 101 7.71 5.37 -10.73
CA ALA A 101 8.30 5.41 -12.05
C ALA A 101 8.04 6.74 -12.79
N SER A 102 6.83 7.29 -12.70
CA SER A 102 6.41 8.53 -13.36
C SER A 102 5.46 9.38 -12.53
#